data_AF-A0AA89C664-F1
#
_entry.id   AF-A0AA89C664-F1
#
_cell.length_a   1.000
_cell.length_b   1.000
_cell.length_c   1.000
_cell.angle_alpha   90.00
_cell.angle_beta   90.00
_cell.angle_gamma   90.00
#
_symmetry.space_group_name_H-M   'P 1'
#
loop_
_entity.id
_entity.type
_entity.pdbx_description
1 polymer ?
#
loop_
_entity_poly.entity_id
_entity_poly.type
_entity_poly.pdbx_seq_one_letter_code
_entity_poly.pdbx_strand_id
1 'polypeptide(L)'
;MRKVLGLTGNLGKPIRVIHSDGGPDHRVTYPSVKLGLIAMFLLDDCDYLLAVRTAPHQSFRNWVERIMSILNLALQTVAICRSTMSADMEQILKSLSTMAAIRKTAQGNDSFKDELMGSLAEVKQTLNDLFSRLTLKGTKFNTEGAASDALMAELWDAIQELDSTVLKSDTQSKQLEKRPKLKEFMDHCTVSRKYFFLIKKCGSASCHICKPPRLSNFDSLQQFPDPQPSREDSNKYMAYSEVYGKETTEEYCPSLKTMLSPSGDDAPQPCKMTAETIRDFVKCTECIKPRYKHVLNIMEFFCRMTQILL
;
A
#
# COMPACT_ATOMS: atom_id res chain seq x y z
N MET A 1 -27.30 9.22 0.68
CA MET A 1 -26.12 9.33 1.57
C MET A 1 -25.19 8.18 1.19
N ARG A 2 -24.03 8.51 0.63
CA ARG A 2 -23.08 7.57 -0.02
C ARG A 2 -22.50 6.58 1.04
N LYS A 3 -22.55 5.26 0.82
CA LYS A 3 -22.23 4.21 1.82
C LYS A 3 -20.74 4.07 2.09
N VAL A 4 -19.88 4.59 1.20
CA VAL A 4 -18.41 4.67 1.41
C VAL A 4 -18.04 5.52 2.64
N LEU A 5 -18.96 6.40 3.05
CA LEU A 5 -18.87 7.25 4.23
C LEU A 5 -18.92 6.49 5.57
N GLY A 6 -18.49 5.23 5.67
CA GLY A 6 -18.47 4.49 6.95
C GLY A 6 -17.13 3.88 7.36
N LEU A 7 -16.28 3.52 6.39
CA LEU A 7 -15.18 2.58 6.63
C LEU A 7 -13.85 3.21 7.05
N THR A 8 -13.68 4.53 6.91
CA THR A 8 -12.37 5.18 7.16
C THR A 8 -12.27 5.91 8.50
N GLY A 9 -13.32 5.88 9.33
CA GLY A 9 -13.38 6.53 10.65
C GLY A 9 -13.22 8.07 10.64
N ASN A 10 -12.92 8.67 9.49
CA ASN A 10 -12.59 10.08 9.29
C ASN A 10 -13.45 10.65 8.15
N LEU A 11 -14.76 10.64 8.37
CA LEU A 11 -15.77 10.98 7.37
C LEU A 11 -15.87 12.47 7.14
N GLY A 12 -16.06 12.85 5.87
CA GLY A 12 -16.37 14.23 5.46
C GLY A 12 -15.28 15.26 5.81
N LYS A 13 -14.08 14.81 6.19
CA LYS A 13 -12.95 15.72 6.44
C LYS A 13 -12.43 16.22 5.10
N PRO A 14 -12.22 17.53 4.93
CA PRO A 14 -11.74 18.10 3.68
C PRO A 14 -10.27 17.76 3.38
N ILE A 15 -9.51 17.26 4.37
CA ILE A 15 -8.12 16.85 4.20
C ILE A 15 -7.97 15.38 4.55
N ARG A 16 -7.36 14.61 3.64
CA ARG A 16 -7.02 13.20 3.83
C ARG A 16 -5.54 12.99 3.55
N VAL A 17 -4.84 12.36 4.49
CA VAL A 17 -3.44 11.95 4.32
C VAL A 17 -3.34 10.45 4.53
N ILE A 18 -2.79 9.75 3.54
CA ILE A 18 -2.57 8.31 3.52
C ILE A 18 -1.07 8.09 3.50
N HIS A 19 -0.55 7.34 4.46
CA HIS A 19 0.85 6.95 4.51
C HIS A 19 0.98 5.43 4.39
N SER A 20 1.78 4.96 3.44
CA SER A 20 1.99 3.53 3.18
C SER A 20 3.48 3.17 3.11
N ASP A 21 3.78 1.88 3.12
CA ASP A 21 5.12 1.34 2.83
C ASP A 21 5.46 1.39 1.33
N GLY A 22 4.48 1.64 0.46
CA GLY A 22 4.62 1.65 -0.98
C GLY A 22 4.68 0.25 -1.62
N GLY A 23 4.09 -0.77 -0.95
CA GLY A 23 3.82 -2.08 -1.56
C GLY A 23 2.94 -1.97 -2.82
N PRO A 24 2.80 -3.05 -3.61
CA PRO A 24 2.10 -3.01 -4.90
C PRO A 24 0.69 -2.39 -4.86
N ASP A 25 -0.07 -2.68 -3.80
CA ASP A 25 -1.45 -2.17 -3.62
C ASP A 25 -1.52 -0.70 -3.21
N HIS A 26 -0.40 -0.12 -2.75
CA HIS A 26 -0.29 1.28 -2.34
C HIS A 26 0.76 2.05 -3.13
N ARG A 27 1.20 1.49 -4.26
CA ARG A 27 2.22 2.10 -5.10
C ARG A 27 1.60 3.24 -5.89
N VAL A 28 1.80 4.47 -5.40
CA VAL A 28 1.26 5.72 -5.97
C VAL A 28 1.63 6.00 -7.43
N THR A 29 2.63 5.30 -7.99
CA THR A 29 2.97 5.38 -9.41
C THR A 29 2.06 4.53 -10.30
N TYR A 30 1.28 3.61 -9.74
CA TYR A 30 0.40 2.72 -10.51
C TYR A 30 -0.91 3.42 -10.89
N PRO A 31 -1.34 3.31 -12.17
CA PRO A 31 -2.59 3.90 -12.65
C PRO A 31 -3.83 3.47 -11.85
N SER A 32 -3.93 2.18 -11.52
CA SER A 32 -5.05 1.64 -10.73
C SER A 32 -5.14 2.25 -9.33
N VAL A 33 -3.98 2.45 -8.68
CA VAL A 33 -3.90 3.07 -7.35
C VAL A 33 -4.32 4.54 -7.44
N LYS A 34 -3.85 5.27 -8.46
CA LYS A 34 -4.27 6.67 -8.69
C LYS A 34 -5.78 6.80 -8.90
N LEU A 35 -6.38 5.91 -9.70
CA LEU A 35 -7.83 5.88 -9.89
C LEU A 35 -8.57 5.65 -8.57
N GLY A 36 -8.12 4.70 -7.75
CA GLY A 36 -8.72 4.47 -6.42
C GLY A 36 -8.63 5.70 -5.51
N LEU A 37 -7.51 6.44 -5.54
CA LEU A 37 -7.33 7.67 -4.77
C LEU A 37 -8.20 8.82 -5.31
N ILE A 38 -8.37 8.93 -6.62
CA ILE A 38 -9.28 9.91 -7.24
C ILE A 38 -10.74 9.58 -6.85
N ALA A 39 -11.15 8.32 -6.94
CA ALA A 39 -12.49 7.90 -6.53
C ALA A 39 -12.77 8.27 -5.06
N MET A 40 -11.80 8.01 -4.18
CA MET A 40 -11.89 8.37 -2.76
C MET A 40 -11.99 9.89 -2.56
N PHE A 41 -11.19 10.68 -3.28
CA PHE A 41 -11.23 12.14 -3.24
C PHE A 41 -12.60 12.69 -3.65
N LEU A 42 -13.19 12.14 -4.72
CA LEU A 42 -14.49 12.56 -5.24
C LEU A 42 -15.65 12.15 -4.32
N LEU A 43 -15.59 10.95 -3.74
CA LEU A 43 -16.64 10.44 -2.85
C LEU A 43 -16.71 11.17 -1.52
N ASP A 44 -15.56 11.47 -0.93
CA ASP A 44 -15.47 12.19 0.35
C ASP A 44 -15.63 13.71 0.20
N ASP A 45 -15.67 14.21 -1.04
CA ASP A 45 -15.59 15.64 -1.37
C ASP A 45 -14.44 16.33 -0.62
N CYS A 46 -13.25 15.74 -0.77
CA CYS A 46 -12.01 16.25 -0.20
C CYS A 46 -11.58 17.52 -0.93
N ASP A 47 -10.94 18.44 -0.21
CA ASP A 47 -10.23 19.58 -0.78
C ASP A 47 -8.75 19.24 -1.05
N TYR A 48 -8.21 18.31 -0.26
CA TYR A 48 -6.81 17.90 -0.30
C TYR A 48 -6.67 16.42 0.07
N LEU A 49 -6.14 15.60 -0.84
CA LEU A 49 -5.77 14.21 -0.58
C LEU A 49 -4.30 14.00 -0.91
N LEU A 50 -3.53 13.58 0.07
CA LEU A 50 -2.11 13.25 -0.09
C LEU A 50 -1.88 11.77 0.23
N ALA A 51 -1.45 11.00 -0.77
CA ALA A 51 -0.96 9.64 -0.57
C ALA A 51 0.56 9.65 -0.64
N VAL A 52 1.23 9.34 0.47
CA VAL A 52 2.69 9.25 0.58
C VAL A 52 3.08 7.80 0.80
N ARG A 53 4.18 7.38 0.15
CA ARG A 53 4.85 6.13 0.45
C ARG A 53 6.18 6.38 1.13
N THR A 54 6.56 5.44 1.98
CA THR A 54 7.89 5.41 2.60
C THR A 54 8.96 5.24 1.52
N ALA A 55 10.09 5.94 1.68
CA ALA A 55 11.24 5.75 0.81
C ALA A 55 11.78 4.31 0.94
N PRO A 56 12.31 3.72 -0.15
CA PRO A 56 12.94 2.40 -0.08
C PRO A 56 14.02 2.34 1.00
N HIS A 57 14.15 1.20 1.66
CA HIS A 57 15.12 0.94 2.75
C HIS A 57 14.93 1.81 4.01
N GLN A 58 13.81 2.53 4.14
CA GLN A 58 13.48 3.35 5.31
C GLN A 58 12.22 2.85 6.01
N SER A 59 11.92 1.54 5.93
CA SER A 59 10.72 0.95 6.52
C SER A 59 10.61 1.20 8.02
N PHE A 60 11.73 1.23 8.76
CA PHE A 60 11.75 1.55 10.19
C PHE A 60 11.13 2.92 10.56
N ARG A 61 11.01 3.85 9.60
CA ARG A 61 10.33 5.15 9.79
C ARG A 61 8.82 5.06 9.58
N ASN A 62 8.33 4.00 8.94
CA ASN A 62 6.91 3.80 8.68
C ASN A 62 6.16 3.48 9.97
N TRP A 63 5.06 4.19 10.21
CA TRP A 63 4.24 3.99 11.39
C TRP A 63 3.56 2.62 11.40
N VAL A 64 3.29 2.06 10.23
CA VAL A 64 2.71 0.70 10.09
C VAL A 64 3.65 -0.34 10.70
N GLU A 65 4.97 -0.22 10.48
CA GLU A 65 5.95 -1.17 11.05
C GLU A 65 5.97 -1.14 12.58
N ARG A 66 5.68 0.00 13.20
CA ARG A 66 5.55 0.08 14.67
C ARG A 66 4.38 -0.77 15.16
N ILE A 67 3.27 -0.76 14.43
CA ILE A 67 2.08 -1.56 14.74
C ILE A 67 2.35 -3.05 14.50
N MET A 68 3.09 -3.41 13.45
CA MET A 68 3.42 -4.81 13.14
C MET A 68 4.10 -5.53 14.30
N SER A 69 4.97 -4.84 15.05
CA SER A 69 5.61 -5.43 16.24
C SER A 69 4.62 -5.89 17.31
N ILE A 70 3.50 -5.17 17.48
CA ILE A 70 2.44 -5.50 18.44
C ILE A 70 1.55 -6.62 17.89
N LEU A 71 1.23 -6.57 16.59
CA LEU A 71 0.48 -7.64 15.94
C LEU A 71 1.20 -8.98 16.06
N ASN A 72 2.54 -8.99 15.95
CA ASN A 72 3.34 -10.20 16.13
C ASN A 72 3.18 -10.83 17.52
N LEU A 73 2.91 -10.05 18.58
CA LEU A 73 2.67 -10.60 19.92
C LEU A 73 1.44 -11.51 19.95
N ALA A 74 0.38 -11.14 19.25
CA ALA A 74 -0.83 -11.97 19.14
C ALA A 74 -0.61 -13.24 18.30
N LEU A 75 0.41 -13.25 17.45
CA LEU A 75 0.74 -14.39 16.59
C LEU A 75 1.80 -15.31 17.20
N GLN A 76 2.41 -14.94 18.32
CA GLN A 76 3.34 -15.82 19.02
C GLN A 76 2.63 -17.09 19.44
N THR A 77 3.24 -18.25 19.15
CA THR A 77 2.73 -19.58 19.48
C THR A 77 1.39 -19.96 18.83
N VAL A 78 0.94 -19.20 17.82
CA VAL A 78 -0.29 -19.50 17.08
C VAL A 78 0.03 -20.34 15.85
N ALA A 79 -0.60 -21.51 15.76
CA ALA A 79 -0.63 -22.32 14.55
C ALA A 79 -2.02 -22.21 13.91
N ILE A 80 -2.07 -21.83 12.63
CA ILE A 80 -3.31 -21.72 11.86
C ILE A 80 -3.28 -22.69 10.69
N CYS A 81 -4.40 -23.38 10.48
CA CYS A 81 -4.63 -24.21 9.31
C CYS A 81 -6.09 -24.01 8.88
N ARG A 82 -6.33 -23.91 7.57
CA ARG A 82 -7.70 -23.93 7.05
C ARG A 82 -8.33 -25.30 7.29
N SER A 83 -9.64 -25.36 7.40
CA SER A 83 -10.32 -26.66 7.42
C SER A 83 -10.24 -27.33 6.05
N THR A 84 -10.35 -28.66 6.05
CA THR A 84 -10.36 -29.46 4.82
C THR A 84 -11.71 -29.31 4.13
N MET A 85 -11.69 -29.01 2.83
CA MET A 85 -12.88 -28.94 1.99
C MET A 85 -13.31 -30.36 1.54
N SER A 86 -14.36 -30.46 0.72
CA SER A 86 -14.69 -31.73 0.07
C SER A 86 -13.53 -32.24 -0.80
N ALA A 87 -13.44 -33.56 -0.95
CA ALA A 87 -12.33 -34.21 -1.65
C ALA A 87 -12.15 -33.69 -3.09
N ASP A 88 -13.26 -33.43 -3.79
CA ASP A 88 -13.27 -32.91 -5.15
C ASP A 88 -12.70 -31.48 -5.20
N MET A 89 -13.13 -30.61 -4.28
CA MET A 89 -12.63 -29.23 -4.21
C MET A 89 -11.17 -29.15 -3.77
N GLU A 90 -10.72 -30.05 -2.89
CA GLU A 90 -9.31 -30.19 -2.52
C GLU A 90 -8.46 -30.63 -3.72
N GLN A 91 -8.94 -31.57 -4.52
CA GLN A 91 -8.25 -32.01 -5.72
C GLN A 91 -8.14 -30.87 -6.75
N ILE A 92 -9.21 -30.10 -6.92
CA ILE A 92 -9.19 -28.88 -7.74
C ILE A 92 -8.16 -27.90 -7.19
N LEU A 93 -8.20 -27.55 -5.90
CA LEU A 93 -7.25 -26.60 -5.31
C LEU A 93 -5.80 -27.06 -5.48
N LYS A 94 -5.53 -28.36 -5.28
CA LYS A 94 -4.20 -28.95 -5.42
C LYS A 94 -3.67 -28.90 -6.85
N SER A 95 -4.55 -28.93 -7.85
CA SER A 95 -4.17 -28.80 -9.26
C SER A 95 -3.78 -27.37 -9.66
N LEU A 96 -4.16 -26.37 -8.86
CA LEU A 96 -3.94 -24.95 -9.14
C LEU A 96 -2.64 -24.45 -8.50
N SER A 97 -1.76 -23.88 -9.31
CA SER A 97 -0.43 -23.44 -8.87
C SER A 97 -0.32 -21.94 -8.56
N THR A 98 -1.32 -21.12 -8.94
CA THR A 98 -1.25 -19.66 -8.81
C THR A 98 -2.53 -19.07 -8.23
N MET A 99 -2.41 -17.94 -7.52
CA MET A 99 -3.58 -17.19 -7.01
C MET A 99 -4.50 -16.71 -8.14
N ALA A 100 -3.96 -16.38 -9.31
CA ALA A 100 -4.76 -15.99 -10.47
C ALA A 100 -5.62 -17.16 -10.98
N ALA A 101 -5.05 -18.37 -11.03
CA ALA A 101 -5.79 -19.57 -11.42
C ALA A 101 -6.89 -19.90 -10.40
N ILE A 102 -6.60 -19.83 -9.10
CA ILE A 102 -7.60 -20.02 -8.03
C ILE A 102 -8.76 -19.04 -8.17
N ARG A 103 -8.47 -17.75 -8.37
CA ARG A 103 -9.51 -16.72 -8.56
C ARG A 103 -10.35 -16.99 -9.81
N LYS A 104 -9.72 -17.38 -10.93
CA LYS A 104 -10.44 -17.68 -12.17
C LYS A 104 -11.36 -18.89 -12.01
N THR A 105 -10.90 -19.95 -11.34
CA THR A 105 -11.72 -21.12 -11.04
C THR A 105 -12.88 -20.77 -10.12
N ALA A 106 -12.64 -19.97 -9.07
CA ALA A 106 -13.68 -19.49 -8.16
C ALA A 106 -14.72 -18.57 -8.83
N GLN A 107 -14.37 -17.88 -9.92
CA GLN A 107 -15.34 -17.09 -10.70
C GLN A 107 -16.28 -17.97 -11.54
N GLY A 108 -15.85 -19.17 -11.92
CA GLY A 108 -16.65 -20.10 -12.72
C GLY A 108 -17.30 -21.24 -11.93
N ASN A 109 -17.03 -21.35 -10.63
CA ASN A 109 -17.51 -22.42 -9.76
C ASN A 109 -17.84 -21.88 -8.37
N ASP A 110 -19.13 -21.61 -8.14
CA ASP A 110 -19.63 -21.06 -6.87
C ASP A 110 -19.44 -22.05 -5.70
N SER A 111 -19.61 -23.35 -5.95
CA SER A 111 -19.40 -24.38 -4.92
C SER A 111 -17.95 -24.39 -4.42
N PHE A 112 -16.98 -24.30 -5.35
CA PHE A 112 -15.56 -24.16 -4.99
C PHE A 112 -15.28 -22.87 -4.21
N LYS A 113 -15.88 -21.76 -4.63
CA LYS A 113 -15.72 -20.45 -3.98
C LYS A 113 -16.25 -20.47 -2.55
N ASP A 114 -17.45 -21.02 -2.34
CA ASP A 114 -18.11 -21.05 -1.04
C ASP A 114 -17.39 -22.00 -0.08
N GLU A 115 -16.99 -23.19 -0.53
CA GLU A 115 -16.18 -24.11 0.29
C GLU A 115 -14.81 -23.52 0.64
N LEU A 116 -14.14 -22.85 -0.31
CA LEU A 116 -12.86 -22.21 -0.05
C LEU A 116 -13.01 -21.08 0.97
N MET A 117 -14.05 -20.25 0.84
CA MET A 117 -14.33 -19.17 1.79
C MET A 117 -14.70 -19.70 3.17
N GLY A 118 -15.51 -20.76 3.22
CA GLY A 118 -15.85 -21.48 4.45
C GLY A 118 -14.63 -22.09 5.13
N SER A 119 -13.71 -22.67 4.35
CA SER A 119 -12.48 -23.28 4.89
C SER A 119 -11.57 -22.31 5.63
N LEU A 120 -11.64 -21.03 5.26
CA LEU A 120 -10.84 -19.95 5.82
C LEU A 120 -11.56 -19.20 6.96
N ALA A 121 -12.86 -19.47 7.19
CA ALA A 121 -13.67 -18.71 8.12
C ALA A 121 -13.15 -18.81 9.56
N GLU A 122 -12.82 -20.01 10.03
CA GLU A 122 -12.29 -20.25 11.37
C GLU A 122 -10.94 -19.58 11.59
N VAL A 123 -10.06 -19.62 10.59
CA VAL A 123 -8.75 -18.94 10.63
C VAL A 123 -8.93 -17.42 10.72
N LYS A 124 -9.83 -16.85 9.90
CA LYS A 124 -10.12 -15.40 9.94
C LYS A 124 -10.69 -15.00 11.29
N GLN A 125 -11.63 -15.77 11.84
CA GLN A 125 -12.22 -15.50 13.14
C GLN A 125 -11.17 -15.55 14.25
N THR A 126 -10.32 -16.58 14.25
CA THR A 126 -9.22 -16.73 15.21
C THR A 126 -8.29 -15.52 15.17
N LEU A 127 -7.89 -15.07 13.98
CA LEU A 127 -7.04 -13.89 13.82
C LEU A 127 -7.74 -12.60 14.32
N ASN A 128 -9.03 -12.43 14.04
CA ASN A 128 -9.80 -11.29 14.52
C ASN A 128 -9.90 -11.28 16.06
N ASP A 129 -10.15 -12.43 16.67
CA ASP A 129 -10.23 -12.57 18.12
C ASP A 129 -8.88 -12.34 18.80
N LEU A 130 -7.79 -12.74 18.17
CA LEU A 130 -6.44 -12.48 18.65
C LEU A 130 -6.07 -11.01 18.56
N PHE A 131 -6.33 -10.36 17.42
CA PHE A 131 -6.01 -8.96 17.23
C PHE A 131 -6.89 -8.02 18.05
N SER A 132 -8.17 -8.33 18.26
CA SER A 132 -9.07 -7.50 19.08
C SER A 132 -8.67 -7.41 20.57
N ARG A 133 -7.82 -8.35 21.05
CA ARG A 133 -7.24 -8.32 22.40
C ARG A 133 -6.08 -7.33 22.53
N LEU A 134 -5.49 -6.93 21.40
CA LEU A 134 -4.36 -6.01 21.39
C LEU A 134 -4.83 -4.58 21.65
N THR A 135 -3.92 -3.79 22.23
CA THR A 135 -4.10 -2.35 22.43
C THR A 135 -2.82 -1.61 22.10
N LEU A 136 -2.95 -0.42 21.53
CA LEU A 136 -1.86 0.52 21.35
C LEU A 136 -2.24 1.84 22.02
N LYS A 137 -1.48 2.26 23.04
CA LYS A 137 -1.72 3.50 23.80
C LYS A 137 -3.15 3.61 24.37
N GLY A 138 -3.70 2.50 24.85
CA GLY A 138 -5.07 2.44 25.40
C GLY A 138 -6.18 2.31 24.35
N THR A 139 -5.87 2.38 23.06
CA THR A 139 -6.84 2.15 21.97
C THR A 139 -6.80 0.69 21.54
N LYS A 140 -7.96 0.02 21.52
CA LYS A 140 -8.09 -1.35 21.01
C LYS A 140 -7.95 -1.40 19.49
N PHE A 141 -7.42 -2.52 19.01
CA PHE A 141 -7.37 -2.81 17.59
C PHE A 141 -8.74 -3.23 17.09
N ASN A 142 -9.11 -2.73 15.91
CA ASN A 142 -10.32 -3.12 15.20
C ASN A 142 -9.93 -3.82 13.90
N THR A 143 -10.65 -4.89 13.58
CA THR A 143 -10.52 -5.61 12.31
C THR A 143 -11.74 -5.32 11.45
N GLU A 144 -11.50 -4.87 10.23
CA GLU A 144 -12.57 -4.60 9.26
C GLU A 144 -12.72 -5.77 8.29
N GLY A 145 -13.95 -5.98 7.81
CA GLY A 145 -14.22 -6.95 6.77
C GLY A 145 -13.64 -6.54 5.42
N ALA A 146 -13.69 -7.46 4.46
CA ALA A 146 -13.40 -7.13 3.06
C ALA A 146 -14.39 -6.09 2.52
N ALA A 147 -13.94 -5.29 1.56
CA ALA A 147 -14.81 -4.36 0.84
C ALA A 147 -16.00 -5.11 0.22
N SER A 148 -17.21 -4.59 0.42
CA SER A 148 -18.42 -5.15 -0.21
C SER A 148 -18.50 -4.78 -1.69
N ASP A 149 -19.17 -5.61 -2.50
CA ASP A 149 -19.37 -5.31 -3.93
C ASP A 149 -20.11 -3.98 -4.14
N ALA A 150 -21.01 -3.62 -3.22
CA ALA A 150 -21.69 -2.32 -3.23
C ALA A 150 -20.72 -1.15 -3.03
N LEU A 151 -19.74 -1.30 -2.14
CA LEU A 151 -18.69 -0.29 -1.93
C LEU A 151 -17.82 -0.14 -3.18
N MET A 152 -17.45 -1.26 -3.80
CA MET A 152 -16.64 -1.27 -5.01
C MET A 152 -17.41 -0.66 -6.20
N ALA A 153 -18.71 -0.89 -6.29
CA ALA A 153 -19.58 -0.24 -7.26
C ALA A 153 -19.62 1.28 -7.02
N GLU A 154 -19.78 1.73 -5.78
CA GLU A 154 -19.83 3.16 -5.45
C GLU A 154 -18.50 3.90 -5.76
N LEU A 155 -17.35 3.27 -5.49
CA LEU A 155 -16.04 3.76 -5.93
C LEU A 155 -15.95 3.88 -7.46
N TRP A 156 -16.53 2.92 -8.17
CA TRP A 156 -16.54 2.92 -9.62
C TRP A 156 -17.47 4.00 -10.19
N ASP A 157 -18.64 4.18 -9.60
CA ASP A 157 -19.63 5.17 -10.02
C ASP A 157 -19.06 6.59 -9.92
N ALA A 158 -18.27 6.88 -8.87
CA ALA A 158 -17.58 8.17 -8.75
C ALA A 158 -16.60 8.46 -9.89
N ILE A 159 -15.92 7.43 -10.39
CA ILE A 159 -15.04 7.57 -11.57
C ILE A 159 -15.87 7.75 -12.84
N GLN A 160 -16.98 7.02 -12.98
CA GLN A 160 -17.87 7.15 -14.14
C GLN A 160 -18.59 8.51 -14.20
N GLU A 161 -18.88 9.12 -13.04
CA GLU A 161 -19.38 10.50 -12.95
C GLU A 161 -18.34 11.50 -13.48
N LEU A 162 -17.05 11.26 -13.22
CA LEU A 162 -15.97 12.10 -13.74
C LEU A 162 -15.75 11.88 -15.24
N ASP A 163 -15.59 10.62 -15.65
CA ASP A 163 -15.36 10.23 -17.03
C ASP A 163 -15.95 8.84 -17.31
N SER A 164 -17.12 8.82 -17.96
CA SER A 164 -17.85 7.58 -18.28
C SER A 164 -17.12 6.68 -19.28
N THR A 165 -16.05 7.16 -19.92
CA THR A 165 -15.26 6.39 -20.89
C THR A 165 -14.24 5.47 -20.22
N VAL A 166 -13.99 5.62 -18.91
CA VAL A 166 -13.01 4.82 -18.17
C VAL A 166 -13.54 3.39 -18.00
N LEU A 167 -12.68 2.39 -18.23
CA LEU A 167 -13.04 0.99 -18.14
C LEU A 167 -12.27 0.30 -17.01
N LYS A 168 -12.87 -0.72 -16.38
CA LYS A 168 -12.22 -1.51 -15.31
C LYS A 168 -10.94 -2.22 -15.80
N SER A 169 -10.80 -2.41 -17.11
CA SER A 169 -9.61 -2.98 -17.76
C SER A 169 -8.47 -1.97 -17.96
N ASP A 170 -8.70 -0.68 -17.69
CA ASP A 170 -7.68 0.36 -17.85
C ASP A 170 -6.67 0.29 -16.71
N THR A 171 -5.63 -0.50 -16.92
CA THR A 171 -4.59 -0.78 -15.91
C THR A 171 -3.28 -0.07 -16.22
N GLN A 172 -3.15 0.52 -17.42
CA GLN A 172 -1.92 1.15 -17.90
C GLN A 172 -2.09 2.66 -18.12
N SER A 173 -1.03 3.45 -17.91
CA SER A 173 -1.06 4.90 -18.06
C SER A 173 -1.51 5.35 -19.46
N LYS A 174 -1.02 4.67 -20.51
CA LYS A 174 -1.38 4.95 -21.91
C LYS A 174 -2.87 4.75 -22.21
N GLN A 175 -3.56 3.93 -21.42
CA GLN A 175 -5.01 3.76 -21.55
C GLN A 175 -5.75 4.92 -20.90
N LEU A 176 -5.32 5.34 -19.71
CA LEU A 176 -5.91 6.49 -19.00
C LEU A 176 -5.68 7.82 -19.74
N GLU A 177 -4.56 7.98 -20.44
CA GLU A 177 -4.28 9.16 -21.27
C GLU A 177 -5.28 9.35 -22.42
N LYS A 178 -5.98 8.29 -22.83
CA LYS A 178 -7.02 8.35 -23.87
C LYS A 178 -8.39 8.73 -23.30
N ARG A 179 -8.51 8.92 -22.00
CA ARG A 179 -9.75 9.27 -21.28
C ARG A 179 -9.74 10.79 -21.04
N PRO A 180 -10.47 11.59 -21.84
CA PRO A 180 -10.22 13.02 -21.94
C PRO A 180 -10.56 13.78 -20.65
N LYS A 181 -11.69 13.47 -20.00
CA LYS A 181 -12.11 14.18 -18.78
C LYS A 181 -11.28 13.77 -17.57
N LEU A 182 -10.92 12.48 -17.49
CA LEU A 182 -10.00 12.01 -16.47
C LEU A 182 -8.63 12.68 -16.61
N LYS A 183 -8.09 12.74 -17.84
CA LYS A 183 -6.82 13.41 -18.12
C LYS A 183 -6.88 14.89 -17.76
N GLU A 184 -7.92 15.60 -18.17
CA GLU A 184 -8.14 17.01 -17.81
C GLU A 184 -8.17 17.19 -16.28
N PHE A 185 -8.87 16.33 -15.55
CA PHE A 185 -8.88 16.35 -14.09
C PHE A 185 -7.49 16.11 -13.49
N MET A 186 -6.75 15.12 -14.01
CA MET A 186 -5.41 14.80 -13.53
C MET A 186 -4.44 15.95 -13.77
N ASP A 187 -4.46 16.56 -14.96
CA ASP A 187 -3.59 17.68 -15.32
C ASP A 187 -3.93 18.94 -14.50
N HIS A 188 -5.20 19.13 -14.12
CA HIS A 188 -5.64 20.29 -13.34
C HIS A 188 -5.46 20.14 -11.81
N CYS A 189 -5.78 18.98 -11.23
CA CYS A 189 -5.89 18.82 -9.77
C CYS A 189 -4.75 18.02 -9.13
N THR A 190 -3.92 17.34 -9.92
CA THR A 190 -3.02 16.32 -9.37
C THR A 190 -1.55 16.63 -9.56
N VAL A 191 -0.75 16.21 -8.58
CA VAL A 191 0.71 16.17 -8.68
C VAL A 191 1.15 14.74 -8.44
N SER A 192 1.75 14.13 -9.47
CA SER A 192 2.25 12.76 -9.41
C SER A 192 3.77 12.76 -9.30
N ARG A 193 4.28 12.24 -8.18
CA ARG A 193 5.71 12.00 -7.93
C ARG A 193 5.96 10.52 -7.61
N LYS A 194 7.22 10.15 -7.45
CA LYS A 194 7.67 8.79 -7.10
C LYS A 194 7.29 8.39 -5.69
N TYR A 195 7.33 9.33 -4.75
CA TYR A 195 7.02 9.08 -3.34
C TYR A 195 5.64 9.54 -2.88
N PHE A 196 4.94 10.33 -3.69
CA PHE A 196 3.59 10.72 -3.35
C PHE A 196 2.72 10.97 -4.58
N PHE A 197 1.42 10.89 -4.35
CA PHE A 197 0.40 11.37 -5.26
C PHE A 197 -0.49 12.33 -4.48
N LEU A 198 -0.59 13.56 -4.98
CA LEU A 198 -1.35 14.64 -4.37
C LEU A 198 -2.52 14.99 -5.28
N ILE A 199 -3.71 15.12 -4.69
CA ILE A 199 -4.89 15.70 -5.31
C ILE A 199 -5.28 16.92 -4.48
N LYS A 200 -5.31 18.09 -5.09
CA LYS A 200 -5.67 19.35 -4.43
C LYS A 200 -6.63 20.12 -5.34
N LYS A 201 -7.74 20.63 -4.79
CA LYS A 201 -8.63 21.55 -5.53
C LYS A 201 -7.85 22.80 -5.98
N CYS A 202 -8.28 23.48 -7.04
CA CYS A 202 -7.53 24.66 -7.52
C CYS A 202 -7.79 25.94 -6.69
N GLY A 203 -8.83 25.97 -5.85
CA GLY A 203 -9.22 27.16 -5.10
C GLY A 203 -10.27 28.05 -5.78
N SER A 204 -10.48 27.88 -7.09
CA SER A 204 -11.46 28.70 -7.82
C SER A 204 -12.91 28.31 -7.49
N ALA A 205 -13.73 29.31 -7.16
CA ALA A 205 -15.15 29.13 -6.84
C ALA A 205 -16.00 28.67 -8.05
N SER A 206 -15.56 28.98 -9.27
CA SER A 206 -16.25 28.65 -10.52
C SER A 206 -15.61 27.47 -11.26
N CYS A 207 -14.71 26.72 -10.61
CA CYS A 207 -14.07 25.57 -11.25
C CYS A 207 -15.08 24.46 -11.55
N HIS A 208 -15.25 24.15 -12.85
CA HIS A 208 -16.11 23.06 -13.30
C HIS A 208 -15.50 21.66 -13.11
N ILE A 209 -14.17 21.59 -12.90
CA ILE A 209 -13.42 20.33 -12.76
C ILE A 209 -13.49 19.82 -11.31
N CYS A 210 -13.08 20.64 -10.34
CA CYS A 210 -12.87 20.20 -8.96
C CYS A 210 -13.84 20.77 -7.93
N LYS A 211 -14.77 21.66 -8.34
CA LYS A 211 -15.68 22.40 -7.46
C LYS A 211 -14.92 23.34 -6.48
N PRO A 212 -15.61 24.29 -5.83
CA PRO A 212 -15.02 25.11 -4.77
C PRO A 212 -14.48 24.26 -3.59
N PRO A 213 -13.40 24.70 -2.93
CA PRO A 213 -12.99 24.14 -1.64
C PRO A 213 -14.00 24.41 -0.54
N ARG A 214 -14.04 23.52 0.45
CA ARG A 214 -14.83 23.63 1.68
C ARG A 214 -14.06 24.28 2.83
N LEU A 215 -12.74 24.19 2.82
CA LEU A 215 -11.85 24.78 3.84
C LEU A 215 -11.84 26.31 3.75
N SER A 216 -12.04 26.96 4.90
CA SER A 216 -11.90 28.42 5.01
C SER A 216 -10.46 28.91 4.88
N ASN A 217 -9.49 28.12 5.31
CA ASN A 217 -8.06 28.41 5.23
C ASN A 217 -7.38 27.65 4.08
N PHE A 218 -8.10 27.36 2.99
CA PHE A 218 -7.61 26.57 1.86
C PHE A 218 -6.29 27.11 1.27
N ASP A 219 -6.13 28.43 1.24
CA ASP A 219 -4.94 29.10 0.69
C ASP A 219 -3.65 28.80 1.47
N SER A 220 -3.77 28.38 2.73
CA SER A 220 -2.63 27.94 3.54
C SER A 220 -2.06 26.59 3.09
N LEU A 221 -2.84 25.78 2.38
CA LEU A 221 -2.40 24.47 1.90
C LEU A 221 -1.48 24.64 0.70
N GLN A 222 -0.21 24.29 0.87
CA GLN A 222 0.76 24.26 -0.22
C GLN A 222 0.96 22.84 -0.77
N GLN A 223 1.64 22.74 -1.92
CA GLN A 223 2.05 21.46 -2.47
C GLN A 223 2.98 20.72 -1.50
N PHE A 224 2.88 19.40 -1.49
CA PHE A 224 3.80 18.56 -0.71
C PHE A 224 5.18 18.53 -1.39
N PRO A 225 6.28 18.86 -0.68
CA PRO A 225 7.59 19.00 -1.28
C PRO A 225 8.29 17.64 -1.45
N ASP A 226 9.11 17.55 -2.49
CA ASP A 226 10.10 16.49 -2.69
C ASP A 226 11.34 16.73 -1.80
N PRO A 227 12.08 15.69 -1.39
CA PRO A 227 13.29 15.84 -0.59
C PRO A 227 14.33 16.72 -1.30
N GLN A 228 14.79 17.80 -0.65
CA GLN A 228 15.86 18.69 -1.15
C GLN A 228 17.11 18.61 -0.26
N PRO A 229 18.33 18.59 -0.81
CA PRO A 229 19.56 18.51 -0.04
C PRO A 229 19.75 19.76 0.82
N SER A 230 20.31 19.59 2.01
CA SER A 230 20.67 20.72 2.87
C SER A 230 21.76 21.56 2.21
N ARG A 231 21.70 22.87 2.43
CA ARG A 231 22.72 23.83 1.98
C ARG A 231 24.01 23.72 2.79
N GLU A 232 23.91 23.21 4.02
CA GLU A 232 25.01 23.15 4.99
C GLU A 232 25.69 21.78 5.01
N ASP A 233 24.93 20.71 4.77
CA ASP A 233 25.40 19.32 4.86
C ASP A 233 24.86 18.49 3.69
N SER A 234 25.73 18.12 2.76
CA SER A 234 25.37 17.34 1.57
C SER A 234 24.84 15.93 1.88
N ASN A 235 25.05 15.42 3.09
CA ASN A 235 24.53 14.13 3.55
C ASN A 235 23.14 14.22 4.18
N LYS A 236 22.57 15.43 4.31
CA LYS A 236 21.26 15.65 4.91
C LYS A 236 20.28 16.28 3.92
N TYR A 237 19.01 16.04 4.18
CA TYR A 237 17.92 16.77 3.53
C TYR A 237 17.50 17.96 4.40
N MET A 238 16.99 19.02 3.75
CA MET A 238 16.39 20.16 4.43
C MET A 238 15.21 19.75 5.31
N ALA A 239 14.96 20.51 6.37
CA ALA A 239 13.78 20.30 7.22
C ALA A 239 12.48 20.62 6.45
N TYR A 240 11.39 19.92 6.76
CA TYR A 240 10.09 20.12 6.09
C TYR A 240 9.62 21.58 6.10
N SER A 241 9.77 22.27 7.24
CA SER A 241 9.41 23.69 7.39
C SER A 241 10.15 24.61 6.44
N GLU A 242 11.35 24.24 5.99
CA GLU A 242 12.15 25.04 5.08
C GLU A 242 11.81 24.78 3.61
N VAL A 243 11.22 23.63 3.28
CA VAL A 243 10.87 23.25 1.89
C VAL A 243 9.38 23.38 1.59
N TYR A 244 8.53 23.39 2.62
CA TYR A 244 7.09 23.51 2.42
C TYR A 244 6.72 24.83 1.75
N GLY A 245 5.91 24.76 0.68
CA GLY A 245 5.54 25.92 -0.12
C GLY A 245 6.55 26.34 -1.18
N LYS A 246 7.67 25.62 -1.33
CA LYS A 246 8.64 25.87 -2.40
C LYS A 246 8.44 24.87 -3.54
N GLU A 247 8.80 25.30 -4.75
CA GLU A 247 8.90 24.37 -5.87
C GLU A 247 10.09 23.42 -5.64
N THR A 248 9.82 22.13 -5.81
CA THR A 248 10.79 21.05 -5.59
C THR A 248 10.78 20.08 -6.76
N THR A 249 11.90 19.39 -6.94
CA THR A 249 12.08 18.37 -7.99
C THR A 249 12.39 17.01 -7.39
N GLU A 250 12.10 15.96 -8.15
CA GLU A 250 12.38 14.58 -7.73
C GLU A 250 13.87 14.22 -7.77
N GLU A 251 14.72 15.07 -8.37
CA GLU A 251 16.14 14.82 -8.66
C GLU A 251 16.89 14.22 -7.45
N TYR A 252 16.62 14.74 -6.26
CA TYR A 252 17.32 14.36 -5.05
C TYR A 252 16.65 13.23 -4.26
N CYS A 253 15.60 12.58 -4.79
CA CYS A 253 14.99 11.41 -4.17
C CYS A 253 16.04 10.30 -3.97
N PRO A 254 16.18 9.70 -2.76
CA PRO A 254 17.19 8.68 -2.49
C PRO A 254 17.22 7.54 -3.51
N SER A 255 16.04 7.10 -3.97
CA SER A 255 15.90 5.99 -4.93
C SER A 255 16.26 6.35 -6.39
N LEU A 256 16.53 7.62 -6.70
CA LEU A 256 17.07 8.05 -7.98
C LEU A 256 18.60 8.19 -7.93
N LYS A 257 19.15 8.56 -6.76
CA LYS A 257 20.60 8.60 -6.53
C LYS A 257 21.26 7.22 -6.69
N THR A 258 20.61 6.15 -6.24
CA THR A 258 21.11 4.76 -6.39
C THR A 258 21.25 4.30 -7.85
N MET A 259 20.55 4.95 -8.79
CA MET A 259 20.63 4.61 -10.22
C MET A 259 21.77 5.35 -10.94
N LEU A 260 22.39 6.34 -10.30
CA LEU A 260 23.43 7.21 -10.87
C LEU A 260 24.84 6.89 -10.36
N SER A 261 24.99 6.06 -9.33
CA SER A 261 26.29 5.58 -8.87
C SER A 261 26.72 4.34 -9.67
N PRO A 262 27.72 4.43 -10.57
CA PRO A 262 28.38 3.24 -11.08
C PRO A 262 29.20 2.66 -9.92
N SER A 263 29.03 1.36 -9.65
CA SER A 263 29.97 0.54 -8.87
C SER A 263 30.45 1.16 -7.54
N GLY A 264 29.70 0.96 -6.46
CA GLY A 264 30.19 1.15 -5.10
C GLY A 264 29.60 0.09 -4.19
N ASP A 265 30.46 -0.67 -3.53
CA ASP A 265 30.18 -1.88 -2.72
C ASP A 265 29.31 -1.66 -1.45
N ASP A 266 28.74 -0.47 -1.26
CA ASP A 266 28.09 -0.08 0.02
C ASP A 266 26.55 0.06 -0.04
N ALA A 267 25.91 -0.29 -1.15
CA ALA A 267 24.46 -0.47 -1.14
C ALA A 267 24.13 -1.90 -0.68
N PRO A 268 23.27 -2.11 0.34
CA PRO A 268 22.73 -3.43 0.60
C PRO A 268 21.90 -3.84 -0.62
N GLN A 269 22.53 -4.58 -1.53
CA GLN A 269 21.85 -5.13 -2.69
C GLN A 269 20.71 -6.02 -2.20
N PRO A 270 19.52 -5.96 -2.82
CA PRO A 270 18.51 -6.98 -2.56
C PRO A 270 19.17 -8.34 -2.82
N CYS A 271 19.09 -9.23 -1.83
CA CYS A 271 19.67 -10.57 -1.84
C CYS A 271 19.39 -11.25 -3.19
N LYS A 272 20.32 -11.15 -4.15
CA LYS A 272 20.18 -11.80 -5.44
C LYS A 272 20.47 -13.26 -5.19
N MET A 273 19.44 -14.10 -5.28
CA MET A 273 19.58 -15.53 -5.10
C MET A 273 20.29 -16.11 -6.32
N THR A 274 21.62 -16.22 -6.26
CA THR A 274 22.46 -16.87 -7.26
C THR A 274 23.08 -18.14 -6.67
N ALA A 275 23.57 -19.05 -7.52
CA ALA A 275 24.25 -20.26 -7.09
C ALA A 275 25.44 -19.98 -6.14
N GLU A 276 26.05 -18.80 -6.26
CA GLU A 276 27.18 -18.34 -5.44
C GLU A 276 26.77 -17.92 -4.01
N THR A 277 25.50 -17.53 -3.81
CA THR A 277 24.97 -17.04 -2.52
C THR A 277 24.34 -18.14 -1.65
N ILE A 278 24.13 -19.33 -2.22
CA ILE A 278 23.55 -20.49 -1.54
C ILE A 278 24.69 -21.44 -1.13
N ARG A 279 24.90 -21.59 0.19
CA ARG A 279 26.00 -22.38 0.74
C ARG A 279 25.70 -23.87 0.79
N ASP A 280 24.45 -24.23 1.07
CA ASP A 280 24.05 -25.60 1.39
C ASP A 280 22.52 -25.75 1.32
N PHE A 281 22.03 -26.99 1.26
CA PHE A 281 20.61 -27.32 1.31
C PHE A 281 20.29 -28.22 2.50
N VAL A 282 19.34 -27.81 3.34
CA VAL A 282 18.79 -28.59 4.45
C VAL A 282 17.40 -29.09 4.07
N LYS A 283 17.13 -30.39 4.24
CA LYS A 283 15.77 -30.93 4.08
C LYS A 283 14.92 -30.57 5.30
N CYS A 284 13.73 -30.02 5.07
CA CYS A 284 12.72 -29.85 6.10
C CYS A 284 12.30 -31.22 6.65
N THR A 285 12.28 -31.39 7.97
CA THR A 285 11.89 -32.67 8.62
C THR A 285 10.40 -32.95 8.50
N GLU A 286 9.56 -31.93 8.34
CA GLU A 286 8.10 -32.09 8.25
C GLU A 286 7.62 -32.34 6.81
N CYS A 287 8.13 -31.57 5.84
CA CYS A 287 7.64 -31.63 4.45
C CYS A 287 8.64 -32.19 3.45
N ILE A 288 9.85 -32.58 3.89
CA ILE A 288 10.93 -33.18 3.09
C ILE A 288 11.47 -32.29 1.96
N LYS A 289 10.90 -31.09 1.78
CA LYS A 289 11.35 -30.11 0.77
C LYS A 289 12.70 -29.50 1.18
N PRO A 290 13.63 -29.32 0.23
CA PRO A 290 14.91 -28.68 0.49
C PRO A 290 14.72 -27.17 0.78
N ARG A 291 15.49 -26.67 1.74
CA ARG A 291 15.64 -25.26 2.13
C ARG A 291 17.11 -24.90 1.95
N TYR A 292 17.44 -23.71 1.47
CA TYR A 292 18.83 -23.30 1.29
C TYR A 292 19.36 -22.53 2.51
N LYS A 293 20.67 -22.64 2.78
CA LYS A 293 21.41 -21.77 3.70
C LYS A 293 22.03 -20.63 2.89
N HIS A 294 21.73 -19.38 3.25
CA HIS A 294 22.27 -18.20 2.58
C HIS A 294 23.59 -17.74 3.21
N VAL A 295 24.54 -17.25 2.40
CA VAL A 295 25.73 -16.54 2.89
C VAL A 295 25.36 -15.08 3.14
N LEU A 296 25.20 -14.68 4.39
CA LEU A 296 25.19 -13.26 4.75
C LEU A 296 26.65 -12.84 4.98
N ASN A 297 27.24 -12.06 4.07
CA ASN A 297 28.45 -11.27 4.37
C ASN A 297 28.06 -10.07 5.26
N ILE A 298 27.52 -10.38 6.44
CA ILE A 298 27.37 -9.45 7.56
C ILE A 298 27.90 -10.21 8.78
N MET A 299 29.22 -10.18 8.95
CA MET A 299 29.80 -10.37 10.28
C MET A 299 29.22 -9.29 11.19
N GLU A 300 28.77 -9.71 12.37
CA GLU A 300 28.34 -8.87 13.51
C GLU A 300 27.02 -8.10 13.41
N PHE A 301 25.88 -8.80 13.35
CA PHE A 301 24.66 -8.24 13.97
C PHE A 301 23.77 -9.26 14.71
N PHE A 302 24.07 -10.56 14.64
CA PHE A 302 23.20 -11.60 15.22
C PHE A 302 23.54 -12.04 16.65
N CYS A 303 24.56 -11.45 17.30
CA CYS A 303 24.99 -11.89 18.65
C CYS A 303 24.63 -10.93 19.79
N ARG A 304 23.95 -9.79 19.54
CA ARG A 304 23.58 -8.83 20.61
C ARG A 304 22.09 -8.76 20.98
N MET A 305 21.21 -9.49 20.29
CA MET A 305 19.78 -9.52 20.65
C MET A 305 19.39 -10.55 21.70
N THR A 306 20.31 -11.45 22.09
CA THR A 306 20.08 -12.48 23.11
C THR A 306 20.59 -12.11 24.51
N GLN A 307 21.10 -10.89 24.73
CA GLN A 307 21.62 -10.44 26.03
C GLN A 307 20.92 -9.20 26.61
N ILE A 308 19.79 -8.74 26.04
CA ILE A 308 18.99 -7.62 26.60
C ILE A 308 17.62 -8.10 27.12
N LEU A 309 17.44 -9.42 27.25
CA LEU A 309 16.25 -10.00 27.90
C LEU A 309 16.66 -11.06 28.93
N LEU A 310 17.48 -10.64 29.89
CA LEU A 310 17.50 -11.12 31.28
C LEU A 310 17.63 -9.90 32.19
#